data_AF-A0AAD8JQU5-F1
#
_entry.id   AF-A0AAD8JQU5-F1
#
_cell.length_a   1.000
_cell.length_b   1.000
_cell.length_c   1.000
_cell.angle_alpha   90.00
_cell.angle_beta   90.00
_cell.angle_gamma   90.00
#
_symmetry.space_group_name_H-M   'P 1'
#
loop_
_entity.id
_entity.type
_entity.pdbx_description
1 polymer ?
#
loop_
_entity_poly.entity_id
_entity_poly.type
_entity_poly.pdbx_seq_one_letter_code
_entity_poly.pdbx_strand_id
1 'polypeptide(L)'
;MLRGLGHPQNLQLDIESGIPHLSILLRVFGILPVSATSLFKLLSNKSHVLLYPGGVREALHRKGEVHKVFWPEQQEFIRMAAKFGATIVPFGSVGEDDVSEMIMDYNDQMDIPALSDQLRELNEKSILLRQDKAGEVAKQQLHLPLVMPKIPGRFYYLFGKPIKTKGMEKILNDKELSQALYAQVKCMVEKNIAYLIRKRDEDPYRGFVKRVVFQAKTNTSWDKVPTFDP
;
A
#
# COMPACT_ATOMS: atom_id res chain seq x y z
N MET A 1 5.10 9.41 15.89
CA MET A 1 4.46 8.11 15.59
C MET A 1 3.77 8.20 14.23
N LEU A 2 4.00 7.23 13.35
CA LEU A 2 3.36 7.14 12.03
C LEU A 2 1.94 6.58 12.17
N ARG A 3 0.98 7.12 11.42
CA ARG A 3 -0.42 6.66 11.41
C ARG A 3 -0.81 6.20 10.01
N GLY A 4 -1.16 4.92 9.86
CA GLY A 4 -1.68 4.38 8.60
C GLY A 4 -3.17 4.70 8.43
N LEU A 5 -3.60 4.99 7.22
CA LEU A 5 -5.04 5.06 6.88
C LEU A 5 -5.42 3.80 6.12
N GLY A 6 -6.23 2.94 6.75
CA GLY A 6 -6.68 1.66 6.21
C GLY A 6 -8.19 1.62 5.97
N HIS A 7 -8.65 0.62 5.22
CA HIS A 7 -10.08 0.43 4.97
C HIS A 7 -10.85 0.24 6.29
N PRO A 8 -12.06 0.79 6.48
CA PRO A 8 -12.80 0.64 7.73
C PRO A 8 -13.05 -0.82 8.14
N GLN A 9 -13.27 -1.70 7.16
CA GLN A 9 -13.43 -3.14 7.38
C GLN A 9 -12.16 -3.79 7.98
N ASN A 10 -10.96 -3.23 7.75
CA ASN A 10 -9.71 -3.75 8.32
C ASN A 10 -9.74 -3.75 9.86
N LEU A 11 -10.55 -2.88 10.46
CA LEU A 11 -10.71 -2.74 11.91
C LEU A 11 -11.83 -3.61 12.48
N GLN A 12 -12.47 -4.42 11.64
CA GLN A 12 -13.51 -5.41 11.95
C GLN A 12 -13.10 -6.84 11.54
N LEU A 13 -11.89 -7.02 10.98
CA LEU A 13 -11.37 -8.30 10.44
C LEU A 13 -11.35 -9.47 11.44
N ASP A 14 -11.37 -9.20 12.74
CA ASP A 14 -11.41 -10.24 13.78
C ASP A 14 -12.67 -11.12 13.69
N ILE A 15 -13.76 -10.60 13.11
CA ILE A 15 -15.05 -11.29 13.02
C ILE A 15 -15.14 -12.16 11.76
N GLU A 16 -14.45 -11.78 10.67
CA GLU A 16 -14.63 -12.38 9.34
C GLU A 16 -13.48 -13.31 8.92
N SER A 17 -12.27 -13.09 9.43
CA SER A 17 -11.07 -13.83 8.97
C SER A 17 -10.73 -15.07 9.81
N GLY A 18 -11.36 -15.26 10.97
CA GLY A 18 -11.00 -16.32 11.92
C GLY A 18 -9.61 -16.18 12.54
N ILE A 19 -8.89 -15.08 12.27
CA ILE A 19 -7.59 -14.74 12.87
C ILE A 19 -7.86 -13.84 14.08
N PRO A 20 -7.79 -14.37 15.32
CA PRO A 20 -8.07 -13.56 16.49
C PRO A 20 -7.04 -12.43 16.64
N HIS A 21 -7.52 -11.23 16.97
CA HIS A 21 -6.74 -10.04 17.32
C HIS A 21 -5.97 -9.34 16.18
N LEU A 22 -6.23 -9.66 14.92
CA LEU A 22 -5.64 -8.93 13.79
C LEU A 22 -6.04 -7.44 13.83
N SER A 23 -7.30 -7.12 14.12
CA SER A 23 -7.77 -5.75 14.25
C SER A 23 -7.10 -4.99 15.40
N ILE A 24 -6.77 -5.69 16.48
CA ILE A 24 -6.03 -5.15 17.64
C ILE A 24 -4.59 -4.85 17.23
N LEU A 25 -3.92 -5.76 16.53
CA LEU A 25 -2.57 -5.54 16.03
C LEU A 25 -2.52 -4.34 15.07
N LEU A 26 -3.45 -4.24 14.13
CA LEU A 26 -3.53 -3.11 13.20
C LEU A 26 -3.72 -1.77 13.96
N ARG A 27 -4.52 -1.75 15.02
CA ARG A 27 -4.68 -0.56 15.90
C ARG A 27 -3.42 -0.24 16.69
N VAL A 28 -2.72 -1.24 17.23
CA VAL A 28 -1.44 -1.07 17.93
C VAL A 28 -0.38 -0.49 16.99
N PHE A 29 -0.34 -0.94 15.73
CA PHE A 29 0.50 -0.35 14.68
C PHE A 29 0.01 1.00 14.16
N GLY A 30 -1.06 1.56 14.75
CA GLY A 30 -1.53 2.91 14.51
C GLY A 30 -2.35 3.09 13.24
N ILE A 31 -2.97 2.03 12.73
CA ILE A 31 -3.89 2.11 11.59
C ILE A 31 -5.23 2.69 12.07
N LEU A 32 -5.70 3.69 11.35
CA LEU A 32 -6.97 4.38 11.55
C LEU A 32 -7.86 4.19 10.31
N PRO A 33 -9.19 4.25 10.46
CA PRO A 33 -10.09 4.14 9.32
C PRO A 33 -9.88 5.33 8.39
N VAL A 34 -9.75 5.06 7.10
CA VAL A 34 -9.59 6.07 6.06
C VAL A 34 -10.90 6.87 5.94
N SER A 35 -10.79 8.18 6.12
CA SER A 35 -11.84 9.14 5.84
C SER A 35 -11.23 10.54 5.69
N ALA A 36 -11.95 11.45 5.02
CA ALA A 36 -11.53 12.86 4.94
C ALA A 36 -11.35 13.48 6.34
N THR A 37 -12.24 13.14 7.28
CA THR A 37 -12.19 13.59 8.68
C THR A 37 -10.95 13.05 9.41
N SER A 38 -10.61 11.77 9.21
CA SER A 38 -9.41 11.16 9.81
C SER A 38 -8.15 11.86 9.31
N LEU A 39 -8.02 12.03 7.99
CA LEU A 39 -6.87 12.71 7.41
C LEU A 39 -6.77 14.16 7.87
N PHE A 40 -7.90 14.88 7.91
CA PHE A 40 -7.96 16.25 8.42
C PHE A 40 -7.45 16.35 9.86
N LYS A 41 -7.96 15.51 10.78
CA LYS A 41 -7.56 15.50 12.20
C LYS A 41 -6.08 15.17 12.38
N LEU A 42 -5.56 14.23 11.59
CA LEU A 42 -4.15 13.86 11.65
C LEU A 42 -3.25 15.01 11.21
N LEU A 43 -3.57 15.65 10.09
CA LEU A 43 -2.78 16.77 9.57
C LEU A 43 -2.92 18.04 10.43
N SER A 44 -4.10 18.33 10.98
CA SER A 44 -4.30 19.44 11.91
C SER A 44 -3.46 19.28 13.19
N ASN A 45 -3.29 18.03 13.64
CA ASN A 45 -2.47 17.67 14.79
C ASN A 45 -0.98 17.48 14.43
N LYS A 46 -0.55 17.87 13.21
CA LYS A 46 0.84 17.75 12.73
C LYS A 46 1.39 16.32 12.82
N SER A 47 0.54 15.31 12.66
CA SER A 47 0.93 13.90 12.70
C SER A 47 1.57 13.44 11.39
N HIS A 48 2.42 12.41 11.46
CA HIS A 48 2.92 11.71 10.28
C HIS A 48 1.88 10.69 9.80
N VAL A 49 1.51 10.76 8.51
CA VAL A 49 0.46 9.92 7.92
C VAL A 49 1.04 9.07 6.80
N LEU A 50 0.76 7.77 6.85
CA LEU A 50 1.01 6.82 5.77
C LEU A 50 -0.29 6.60 5.00
N LEU A 51 -0.29 6.97 3.72
CA LEU A 51 -1.47 6.91 2.85
C LEU A 51 -1.17 6.05 1.62
N TYR A 52 -2.11 5.16 1.30
CA TYR A 52 -2.12 4.36 0.07
C TYR A 52 -3.28 4.83 -0.81
N PRO A 53 -3.06 5.70 -1.81
CA PRO A 53 -4.17 6.32 -2.54
C PRO A 53 -5.03 5.34 -3.33
N GLY A 54 -4.47 4.23 -3.86
CA GLY A 54 -5.28 3.19 -4.50
C GLY A 54 -6.17 2.41 -3.53
N GLY A 55 -5.80 2.37 -2.24
CA GLY A 55 -6.62 1.76 -1.19
C GLY A 55 -6.79 0.26 -1.39
N VAL A 56 -8.00 -0.25 -1.19
CA VAL A 56 -8.34 -1.69 -1.30
C VAL A 56 -7.91 -2.27 -2.65
N ARG A 57 -8.06 -1.51 -3.74
CA ARG A 57 -7.72 -1.97 -5.09
C ARG A 57 -6.24 -2.36 -5.25
N GLU A 58 -5.35 -1.66 -4.54
CA GLU A 58 -3.91 -1.95 -4.53
C GLU A 58 -3.53 -2.93 -3.41
N ALA A 59 -4.24 -2.88 -2.27
CA ALA A 59 -4.01 -3.80 -1.16
C ALA A 59 -4.41 -5.24 -1.49
N LEU A 60 -5.39 -5.41 -2.39
CA LEU A 60 -5.92 -6.69 -2.84
C LEU A 60 -5.67 -6.87 -4.35
N HIS A 61 -4.40 -6.74 -4.75
CA HIS A 61 -4.00 -7.05 -6.13
C HIS A 61 -4.43 -8.45 -6.55
N ARG A 62 -4.74 -8.59 -7.83
CA ARG A 62 -5.03 -9.86 -8.50
C ARG A 62 -3.76 -10.40 -9.19
N LYS A 63 -3.82 -11.63 -9.67
CA LYS A 63 -2.72 -12.26 -10.40
C LYS A 63 -2.29 -11.37 -11.59
N GLY A 64 -0.98 -11.18 -11.73
CA GLY A 64 -0.40 -10.33 -12.77
C GLY A 64 -0.49 -8.82 -12.51
N GLU A 65 -0.91 -8.40 -11.31
CA GLU A 65 -1.00 -6.98 -10.95
C GLU A 65 0.08 -6.51 -9.98
N VAL A 66 1.05 -7.38 -9.68
CA VAL A 66 2.20 -7.07 -8.82
C VAL A 66 2.87 -5.77 -9.30
N HIS A 67 3.06 -4.84 -8.36
CA HIS A 67 3.65 -3.51 -8.58
C HIS A 67 2.83 -2.52 -9.44
N LYS A 68 1.59 -2.83 -9.82
CA LYS A 68 0.71 -1.87 -10.50
C LYS A 68 0.14 -0.84 -9.52
N VAL A 69 -0.18 0.34 -10.05
CA VAL A 69 -0.71 1.47 -9.27
C VAL A 69 -2.10 1.84 -9.82
N PHE A 70 -3.13 1.70 -9.00
CA PHE A 70 -4.54 1.92 -9.31
C PHE A 70 -5.10 3.13 -8.54
N TRP A 71 -4.41 4.25 -8.66
CA TRP A 71 -4.82 5.50 -8.03
C TRP A 71 -6.15 6.03 -8.62
N PRO A 72 -7.06 6.56 -7.78
CA PRO A 72 -8.29 7.20 -8.22
C PRO A 72 -7.99 8.44 -9.09
N GLU A 73 -9.00 8.99 -9.76
CA GLU A 73 -8.85 10.27 -10.46
C GLU A 73 -8.84 11.46 -9.49
N GLN A 74 -9.44 11.29 -8.31
CA GLN A 74 -9.62 12.33 -7.32
C GLN A 74 -8.30 12.71 -6.62
N GLN A 75 -7.97 13.99 -6.66
CA GLN A 75 -6.77 14.60 -6.07
C GLN A 75 -6.95 15.06 -4.60
N GLU A 76 -7.86 14.45 -3.86
CA GLU A 76 -8.32 14.94 -2.55
C GLU A 76 -7.19 15.05 -1.51
N PHE A 77 -6.27 14.08 -1.49
CA PHE A 77 -5.16 14.11 -0.53
C PHE A 77 -4.16 15.24 -0.83
N ILE A 78 -4.03 15.66 -2.09
CA ILE A 78 -3.18 16.80 -2.49
C ILE A 78 -3.76 18.09 -1.94
N ARG A 79 -5.07 18.30 -2.12
CA ARG A 79 -5.78 19.46 -1.57
C ARG A 79 -5.68 19.49 -0.04
N MET A 80 -5.84 18.33 0.60
CA MET A 80 -5.70 18.24 2.06
C MET A 80 -4.27 18.52 2.53
N ALA A 81 -3.26 18.00 1.84
CA ALA A 81 -1.86 18.28 2.15
C ALA A 81 -1.56 19.79 2.03
N ALA A 82 -1.97 20.42 0.92
CA ALA A 82 -1.80 21.85 0.70
C ALA A 82 -2.52 22.70 1.76
N LYS A 83 -3.74 22.32 2.15
CA LYS A 83 -4.52 23.03 3.20
C LYS A 83 -3.76 23.14 4.53
N PHE A 84 -2.99 22.12 4.88
CA PHE A 84 -2.20 22.09 6.12
C PHE A 84 -0.71 22.41 5.91
N GLY A 85 -0.29 22.75 4.69
CA GLY A 85 1.11 22.92 4.34
C GLY A 85 1.97 21.68 4.61
N ALA A 86 1.37 20.49 4.51
CA ALA A 86 2.03 19.22 4.81
C ALA A 86 3.13 18.91 3.77
N THR A 87 4.16 18.19 4.19
CA THR A 87 5.18 17.69 3.26
C THR A 87 4.78 16.31 2.76
N ILE A 88 4.67 16.15 1.44
CA ILE A 88 4.41 14.86 0.79
C ILE A 88 5.76 14.19 0.53
N VAL A 89 5.93 12.96 1.00
CA VAL A 89 7.11 12.14 0.69
C VAL A 89 6.63 10.93 -0.12
N PRO A 90 6.73 10.96 -1.47
CA PRO A 90 6.39 9.79 -2.27
C PRO A 90 7.39 8.68 -1.98
N PHE A 91 6.94 7.44 -1.81
CA PHE A 91 7.83 6.31 -1.58
C PHE A 91 7.37 5.09 -2.38
N GLY A 92 8.32 4.22 -2.70
CA GLY A 92 8.06 2.90 -3.29
C GLY A 92 8.48 1.80 -2.32
N SER A 93 7.83 0.64 -2.42
CA SER A 93 8.17 -0.58 -1.69
C SER A 93 8.11 -1.78 -2.65
N VAL A 94 9.08 -2.68 -2.55
CA VAL A 94 9.19 -3.91 -3.36
C VAL A 94 9.67 -5.05 -2.45
N GLY A 95 9.23 -6.29 -2.68
CA GLY A 95 9.67 -7.47 -1.92
C GLY A 95 8.57 -8.22 -1.18
N GLU A 96 7.32 -7.76 -1.21
CA GLU A 96 6.18 -8.54 -0.73
C GLU A 96 6.03 -9.85 -1.54
N ASP A 97 6.23 -9.77 -2.85
CA ASP A 97 6.23 -10.90 -3.78
C ASP A 97 7.42 -11.87 -3.58
N ASP A 98 8.41 -11.48 -2.79
CA ASP A 98 9.54 -12.33 -2.37
C ASP A 98 9.24 -13.15 -1.11
N VAL A 99 8.16 -12.86 -0.38
CA VAL A 99 7.80 -13.59 0.85
C VAL A 99 6.62 -14.54 0.66
N SER A 100 5.78 -14.31 -0.37
CA SER A 100 4.65 -15.18 -0.67
C SER A 100 4.35 -15.23 -2.18
N GLU A 101 3.66 -16.30 -2.58
CA GLU A 101 3.09 -16.49 -3.92
C GLU A 101 1.58 -16.45 -3.84
N MET A 102 0.92 -15.77 -4.78
CA MET A 102 -0.53 -15.76 -4.89
C MET A 102 -1.02 -17.03 -5.60
N ILE A 103 -1.70 -17.91 -4.87
CA ILE A 103 -2.27 -19.15 -5.38
C ILE A 103 -3.69 -18.92 -5.92
N MET A 104 -4.52 -18.18 -5.17
CA MET A 104 -5.85 -17.78 -5.61
C MET A 104 -6.11 -16.31 -5.30
N ASP A 105 -6.53 -15.56 -6.32
CA ASP A 105 -7.06 -14.21 -6.20
C ASP A 105 -8.60 -14.22 -6.22
N TYR A 106 -9.21 -13.03 -6.19
CA TYR A 106 -10.67 -12.90 -6.29
C TYR A 106 -11.30 -13.64 -7.47
N ASN A 107 -10.70 -13.56 -8.67
CA ASN A 107 -11.28 -14.16 -9.87
C ASN A 107 -11.29 -15.69 -9.75
N ASP A 108 -10.18 -16.30 -9.29
CA ASP A 108 -10.12 -17.75 -9.09
C ASP A 108 -11.16 -18.21 -8.05
N GLN A 109 -11.34 -17.42 -6.99
CA GLN A 109 -12.29 -17.73 -5.92
C GLN A 109 -13.75 -17.64 -6.39
N MET A 110 -14.04 -16.75 -7.34
CA MET A 110 -15.37 -16.62 -7.95
C MET A 110 -15.74 -17.81 -8.84
N ASP A 111 -14.77 -18.59 -9.31
CA ASP A 111 -15.00 -19.80 -10.11
C ASP A 111 -15.34 -21.03 -9.23
N ILE A 112 -15.24 -20.92 -7.90
CA ILE A 112 -15.58 -21.97 -6.94
C ILE A 112 -16.97 -21.68 -6.36
N PRO A 113 -18.03 -22.48 -6.66
CA PRO A 113 -19.41 -22.11 -6.34
C PRO A 113 -19.64 -21.72 -4.87
N ALA A 114 -19.25 -22.57 -3.92
CA ALA A 114 -19.45 -22.32 -2.50
C ALA A 114 -18.70 -21.08 -1.98
N LEU A 115 -17.50 -20.81 -2.53
CA LEU A 115 -16.70 -19.65 -2.16
C LEU A 115 -17.25 -18.36 -2.80
N SER A 116 -17.74 -18.47 -4.04
CA SER A 116 -18.34 -17.35 -4.76
C SER A 116 -19.59 -16.81 -4.06
N ASP A 117 -20.44 -17.69 -3.52
CA ASP A 117 -21.64 -17.30 -2.77
C ASP A 117 -21.27 -16.57 -1.47
N GLN A 118 -20.30 -17.11 -0.72
CA GLN A 118 -19.77 -16.48 0.50
C GLN A 118 -19.14 -15.10 0.20
N LEU A 119 -18.36 -14.99 -0.87
CA LEU A 119 -17.74 -13.72 -1.26
C LEU A 119 -18.76 -12.67 -1.70
N ARG A 120 -19.82 -13.08 -2.40
CA ARG A 120 -20.92 -12.18 -2.77
C ARG A 120 -21.62 -11.64 -1.52
N GLU A 121 -21.99 -12.52 -0.61
CA GLU A 121 -22.63 -12.14 0.66
C GLU A 121 -21.74 -11.20 1.50
N LEU A 122 -20.43 -11.50 1.59
CA LEU A 122 -19.46 -10.64 2.27
C LEU A 122 -19.43 -9.24 1.66
N ASN A 123 -19.33 -9.15 0.33
CA ASN A 123 -19.23 -7.87 -0.38
C ASN A 123 -20.53 -7.06 -0.35
N GLU A 124 -21.69 -7.72 -0.31
CA GLU A 124 -23.00 -7.06 -0.14
C GLU A 124 -23.16 -6.43 1.26
N LYS A 125 -22.61 -7.08 2.29
CA LYS A 125 -22.67 -6.58 3.69
C LYS A 125 -21.57 -5.59 4.04
N SER A 126 -20.53 -5.49 3.20
CA SER A 126 -19.36 -4.66 3.44
C SER A 126 -19.54 -3.23 2.95
N ILE A 127 -18.89 -2.28 3.63
CA ILE A 127 -18.78 -0.91 3.13
C ILE A 127 -17.74 -0.91 2.01
N LEU A 128 -18.18 -0.92 0.74
CA LEU A 128 -17.26 -0.74 -0.38
C LEU A 128 -17.12 0.75 -0.70
N LEU A 129 -15.88 1.25 -0.67
CA LEU A 129 -15.59 2.63 -1.05
C LEU A 129 -15.58 2.75 -2.58
N ARG A 130 -15.98 3.92 -3.10
CA ARG A 130 -15.91 4.28 -4.53
C ARG A 130 -16.77 3.42 -5.46
N GLN A 131 -17.91 2.89 -4.98
CA GLN A 131 -18.90 2.21 -5.82
C GLN A 131 -19.49 3.10 -6.92
N ASP A 132 -19.43 4.42 -6.76
CA ASP A 132 -19.86 5.42 -7.74
C ASP A 132 -18.85 5.66 -8.88
N LYS A 133 -17.70 4.98 -8.86
CA LYS A 133 -16.63 5.11 -9.86
C LYS A 133 -16.71 4.00 -10.89
N ALA A 134 -16.16 4.26 -12.07
CA ALA A 134 -16.00 3.28 -13.15
C ALA A 134 -14.54 2.82 -13.28
N GLY A 135 -14.32 1.75 -14.04
CA GLY A 135 -12.98 1.25 -14.38
C GLY A 135 -12.29 0.49 -13.25
N GLU A 136 -10.95 0.42 -13.32
CA GLU A 136 -10.15 -0.41 -12.39
C GLU A 136 -10.29 -0.01 -10.92
N VAL A 137 -10.51 1.28 -10.65
CA VAL A 137 -10.62 1.83 -9.28
C VAL A 137 -11.91 1.37 -8.58
N ALA A 138 -12.92 0.94 -9.35
CA ALA A 138 -14.18 0.42 -8.85
C ALA A 138 -14.10 -1.05 -8.40
N LYS A 139 -13.04 -1.78 -8.80
CA LYS A 139 -12.83 -3.19 -8.46
C LYS A 139 -12.31 -3.36 -7.03
N GLN A 140 -13.09 -2.96 -6.04
CA GLN A 140 -12.73 -3.00 -4.62
C GLN A 140 -13.36 -4.17 -3.86
N GLN A 141 -13.65 -5.27 -4.57
CA GLN A 141 -14.23 -6.45 -3.93
C GLN A 141 -13.27 -6.98 -2.86
N LEU A 142 -13.77 -7.05 -1.64
CA LEU A 142 -13.06 -7.61 -0.51
C LEU A 142 -12.95 -9.12 -0.67
N HIS A 143 -11.74 -9.62 -0.48
CA HIS A 143 -11.42 -11.02 -0.49
C HIS A 143 -10.11 -11.23 0.27
N LEU A 144 -9.93 -12.44 0.80
CA LEU A 144 -8.65 -12.85 1.36
C LEU A 144 -7.95 -13.72 0.32
N PRO A 145 -6.86 -13.26 -0.33
CA PRO A 145 -6.17 -14.09 -1.31
C PRO A 145 -5.56 -15.31 -0.61
N LEU A 146 -5.59 -16.47 -1.29
CA LEU A 146 -4.83 -17.62 -0.82
C LEU A 146 -3.39 -17.45 -1.27
N VAL A 147 -2.46 -17.39 -0.32
CA VAL A 147 -1.04 -17.22 -0.58
C VAL A 147 -0.23 -18.39 -0.02
N MET A 148 0.82 -18.78 -0.75
CA MET A 148 1.80 -19.77 -0.31
C MET A 148 3.08 -19.05 0.14
N PRO A 149 3.54 -19.20 1.39
CA PRO A 149 4.80 -18.61 1.84
C PRO A 149 6.00 -19.11 1.03
N LYS A 150 6.95 -18.20 0.74
CA LYS A 150 8.23 -18.51 0.08
C LYS A 150 9.38 -18.42 1.07
N ILE A 151 10.55 -18.96 0.69
CA ILE A 151 11.80 -18.65 1.39
C ILE A 151 12.06 -17.14 1.22
N PRO A 152 12.11 -16.36 2.32
CA PRO A 152 11.91 -14.91 2.23
C PRO A 152 13.10 -14.20 1.57
N GLY A 153 12.80 -13.32 0.62
CA GLY A 153 13.76 -12.37 0.08
C GLY A 153 14.01 -11.18 1.00
N ARG A 154 14.05 -9.96 0.43
CA ARG A 154 14.20 -8.69 1.16
C ARG A 154 13.08 -7.74 0.77
N PHE A 155 12.71 -6.87 1.71
CA PHE A 155 11.93 -5.69 1.40
C PHE A 155 12.87 -4.53 1.09
N TYR A 156 12.56 -3.80 0.01
CA TYR A 156 13.30 -2.62 -0.42
C TYR A 156 12.36 -1.43 -0.37
N TYR A 157 12.84 -0.33 0.19
CA TYR A 157 12.08 0.91 0.33
C TYR A 157 12.89 2.07 -0.26
N LEU A 158 12.22 2.92 -1.04
CA LEU A 158 12.82 4.13 -1.59
C LEU A 158 11.91 5.33 -1.32
N PHE A 159 12.41 6.25 -0.50
CA PHE A 159 11.76 7.53 -0.24
C PHE A 159 12.25 8.57 -1.27
N GLY A 160 11.33 9.10 -2.06
CA GLY A 160 11.60 10.12 -3.05
C GLY A 160 11.78 11.51 -2.43
N LYS A 161 12.08 12.49 -3.30
CA LYS A 161 12.29 13.88 -2.88
C LYS A 161 11.04 14.43 -2.20
N PRO A 162 11.14 14.98 -0.98
CA PRO A 162 10.01 15.61 -0.30
C PRO A 162 9.45 16.82 -1.06
N ILE A 163 8.13 16.92 -1.15
CA ILE A 163 7.40 18.03 -1.76
C ILE A 163 6.72 18.84 -0.66
N LYS A 164 7.21 20.05 -0.42
CA LYS A 164 6.61 20.98 0.54
C LYS A 164 5.41 21.65 -0.09
N THR A 165 4.22 21.46 0.48
CA THR A 165 2.99 22.11 -0.04
C THR A 165 2.68 23.45 0.63
N LYS A 166 3.43 23.82 1.68
CA LYS A 166 3.33 25.15 2.32
C LYS A 166 3.58 26.25 1.29
N GLY A 167 2.68 27.23 1.17
CA GLY A 167 2.76 28.29 0.16
C GLY A 167 2.12 27.92 -1.19
N MET A 168 1.48 26.75 -1.31
CA MET A 168 0.77 26.31 -2.52
C MET A 168 -0.76 26.45 -2.40
N GLU A 169 -1.26 27.43 -1.65
CA GLU A 169 -2.69 27.57 -1.33
C GLU A 169 -3.58 27.72 -2.57
N LYS A 170 -3.01 28.19 -3.70
CA LYS A 170 -3.71 28.25 -4.99
C LYS A 170 -4.25 26.89 -5.44
N ILE A 171 -3.58 25.79 -5.10
CA ILE A 171 -4.00 24.40 -5.41
C ILE A 171 -5.39 24.07 -4.83
N LEU A 172 -5.83 24.78 -3.79
CA LEU A 172 -7.14 24.53 -3.19
C LEU A 172 -8.31 24.88 -4.11
N ASN A 173 -8.11 25.88 -4.99
CA ASN A 173 -9.12 26.43 -5.89
C ASN A 173 -8.81 26.14 -7.37
N ASP A 174 -7.58 25.76 -7.69
CA ASP A 174 -7.13 25.43 -9.04
C ASP A 174 -7.07 23.92 -9.24
N LYS A 175 -8.05 23.38 -9.99
CA LYS A 175 -8.18 21.95 -10.26
C LYS A 175 -7.01 21.42 -11.10
N GLU A 176 -6.49 22.22 -12.02
CA GLU A 176 -5.43 21.84 -12.95
C GLU A 176 -4.10 21.74 -12.22
N LEU A 177 -3.76 22.71 -11.37
CA LEU A 177 -2.57 22.64 -10.52
C LEU A 177 -2.65 21.47 -9.53
N SER A 178 -3.83 21.23 -8.96
CA SER A 178 -4.03 20.09 -8.07
C SER A 178 -3.86 18.75 -8.79
N GLN A 179 -4.37 18.64 -10.01
CA GLN A 179 -4.20 17.46 -10.85
C GLN A 179 -2.75 17.27 -11.31
N ALA A 180 -2.05 18.34 -11.65
CA ALA A 180 -0.65 18.30 -12.05
C ALA A 180 0.24 17.79 -10.90
N LEU A 181 0.04 18.31 -9.68
CA LEU A 181 0.77 17.83 -8.51
C LEU A 181 0.39 16.38 -8.17
N TYR A 182 -0.88 16.00 -8.30
CA TYR A 182 -1.31 14.61 -8.13
C TYR A 182 -0.59 13.65 -9.10
N ALA A 183 -0.57 13.99 -10.39
CA ALA A 183 0.10 13.21 -11.42
C ALA A 183 1.62 13.15 -11.21
N GLN A 184 2.23 14.25 -10.77
CA GLN A 184 3.65 14.29 -10.41
C GLN A 184 3.96 13.31 -9.27
N VAL A 185 3.18 13.33 -8.19
CA VAL A 185 3.38 12.43 -7.04
C VAL A 185 3.20 10.97 -7.47
N LYS A 186 2.16 10.66 -8.25
CA LYS A 186 1.93 9.30 -8.79
C LYS A 186 3.13 8.83 -9.62
N CYS A 187 3.60 9.66 -10.56
CA CYS A 187 4.75 9.36 -11.41
C CYS A 187 6.03 9.12 -10.58
N MET A 188 6.24 9.87 -9.48
CA MET A 188 7.38 9.65 -8.58
C MET A 188 7.29 8.31 -7.86
N VAL A 189 6.09 7.90 -7.41
CA VAL A 189 5.88 6.58 -6.80
C VAL A 189 6.16 5.46 -7.81
N GLU A 190 5.61 5.56 -9.02
CA GLU A 190 5.85 4.58 -10.10
C GLU A 190 7.34 4.47 -10.45
N LYS A 191 8.05 5.61 -10.56
CA LYS A 191 9.50 5.63 -10.80
C LYS A 191 10.29 5.00 -9.67
N ASN A 192 9.91 5.25 -8.41
CA ASN A 192 10.56 4.63 -7.27
C ASN A 192 10.39 3.11 -7.29
N ILE A 193 9.17 2.62 -7.56
CA ILE A 193 8.88 1.19 -7.70
C ILE A 193 9.71 0.57 -8.84
N ALA A 194 9.69 1.18 -10.03
CA ALA A 194 10.44 0.70 -11.19
C ALA A 194 11.95 0.64 -10.93
N TYR A 195 12.51 1.65 -10.26
CA TYR A 195 13.91 1.64 -9.83
C TYR A 195 14.19 0.48 -8.87
N LEU A 196 13.34 0.29 -7.85
CA LEU A 196 13.50 -0.77 -6.85
C LEU A 196 13.40 -2.17 -7.44
N ILE A 197 12.50 -2.39 -8.41
CA ILE A 197 12.41 -3.68 -9.13
C ILE A 197 13.75 -4.00 -9.80
N ARG A 198 14.31 -3.05 -10.55
CA ARG A 198 15.60 -3.24 -11.22
C ARG A 198 16.73 -3.50 -10.21
N LYS A 199 16.82 -2.69 -9.16
CA LYS A 199 17.88 -2.82 -8.15
C LYS A 199 17.78 -4.10 -7.32
N ARG A 200 16.56 -4.55 -7.03
CA ARG A 200 16.33 -5.85 -6.38
C ARG A 200 16.95 -6.99 -7.19
N ASP A 201 16.88 -6.95 -8.51
CA ASP A 201 17.45 -7.99 -9.36
C ASP A 201 18.99 -7.95 -9.40
N GLU A 202 19.58 -6.80 -9.07
CA GLU A 202 21.02 -6.62 -8.87
C GLU A 202 21.50 -7.06 -7.47
N ASP A 203 20.62 -7.28 -6.48
CA ASP A 203 21.02 -7.63 -5.11
C ASP A 203 21.61 -9.06 -5.03
N PRO A 204 22.93 -9.22 -4.81
CA PRO A 204 23.56 -10.54 -4.74
C PRO A 204 23.09 -11.35 -3.53
N TYR A 205 22.51 -10.70 -2.52
CA TYR A 205 22.03 -11.25 -1.26
C TYR A 205 20.49 -11.16 -1.13
N ARG A 206 19.76 -10.98 -2.25
CA ARG A 206 18.27 -11.07 -2.26
C ARG A 206 17.76 -12.39 -1.69
N GLY A 207 18.44 -13.51 -1.99
CA GLY A 207 18.04 -14.83 -1.52
C GLY A 207 18.50 -15.13 -0.08
N PHE A 208 17.62 -15.70 0.73
CA PHE A 208 17.88 -16.04 2.13
C PHE A 208 19.15 -16.88 2.32
N VAL A 209 19.33 -17.95 1.51
CA VAL A 209 20.48 -18.85 1.63
C VAL A 209 21.81 -18.12 1.43
N LYS A 210 21.89 -17.22 0.46
CA LYS A 210 23.10 -16.42 0.21
C LYS A 210 23.42 -15.52 1.42
N ARG A 211 22.40 -14.98 2.09
CA ARG A 211 22.59 -14.20 3.32
C ARG A 211 23.07 -15.06 4.48
N VAL A 212 22.50 -16.25 4.68
CA VAL A 212 22.96 -17.20 5.71
C VAL A 212 24.44 -17.54 5.50
N VAL A 213 24.83 -17.87 4.26
CA VAL A 213 26.22 -18.18 3.93
C VAL A 213 27.15 -16.99 4.16
N PHE A 214 26.72 -15.78 3.80
CA PHE A 214 27.49 -14.56 4.06
C PHE A 214 27.71 -14.36 5.56
N GLN A 215 26.63 -14.38 6.35
CA GLN A 215 26.69 -14.24 7.80
C GLN A 215 27.60 -15.29 8.43
N ALA A 216 27.48 -16.56 8.04
CA ALA A 216 28.31 -17.63 8.59
C ALA A 216 29.80 -17.44 8.29
N LYS A 217 30.15 -16.80 7.17
CA LYS A 217 31.54 -16.52 6.77
C LYS A 217 32.12 -15.27 7.43
N THR A 218 31.29 -14.25 7.63
CA THR A 218 31.76 -12.91 8.04
C THR A 218 31.35 -12.53 9.46
N ASN A 219 30.53 -13.35 10.14
CA ASN A 219 29.85 -13.03 11.40
C ASN A 219 29.12 -11.68 11.38
N THR A 220 28.69 -11.24 10.20
CA THR A 220 27.98 -9.96 10.03
C THR A 220 26.53 -10.09 10.48
N SER A 221 26.06 -9.11 11.25
CA SER A 221 24.65 -9.04 11.65
C SER A 221 23.72 -8.91 10.44
N TRP A 222 22.50 -9.44 10.54
CA TRP A 222 21.54 -9.52 9.43
C TRP A 222 21.21 -8.16 8.79
N ASP A 223 21.15 -7.11 9.61
CA ASP A 223 20.90 -5.72 9.20
C ASP A 223 22.07 -5.08 8.46
N LYS A 224 23.26 -5.69 8.53
CA LYS A 224 24.51 -5.20 7.92
C LYS A 224 24.96 -6.01 6.72
N VAL A 225 24.23 -7.06 6.35
CA VAL A 225 24.52 -7.81 5.12
C VAL A 225 24.32 -6.86 3.93
N PRO A 226 25.31 -6.67 3.04
CA PRO A 226 25.21 -5.70 1.95
C PRO A 226 24.07 -6.03 0.98
N THR A 227 23.69 -5.04 0.18
CA THR A 227 22.72 -5.14 -0.91
C THR A 227 23.37 -4.61 -2.19
N PHE A 228 22.61 -3.95 -3.07
CA PHE A 228 23.11 -3.20 -4.22
C PHE A 228 23.64 -1.81 -3.85
N ASP A 229 24.43 -1.23 -4.76
CA ASP A 229 24.82 0.19 -4.69
C ASP A 229 23.65 1.09 -5.14
N PRO A 230 23.28 2.12 -4.34
CA PRO A 230 22.17 3.02 -4.62
C PRO A 230 22.41 3.95 -5.83
#